data_AF-A0A1E5USR0-F1
#
_entry.id   AF-A0A1E5USR0-F1
#
_cell.length_a   1.000
_cell.length_b   1.000
_cell.length_c   1.000
_cell.angle_alpha   90.00
_cell.angle_beta   90.00
_cell.angle_gamma   90.00
#
_symmetry.space_group_name_H-M   'P 1'
#
loop_
_entity.id
_entity.type
_entity.pdbx_description
1 polymer ?
#
loop_
_entity_poly.entity_id
_entity_poly.type
_entity_poly.pdbx_seq_one_letter_code
_entity_poly.pdbx_strand_id
1 'polypeptide(L)'
;LTGVKVMWSFFERRVQPLMERAHPLFRYAGAGDPTRMSLDVLMLREVRSRVWTVIRRTEINPELDQLEGGMAIVPVPRHTGYDPVTVSLVTFLCFAPSHLCF
;
A
#
# COMPACT_ATOMS: atom_id res chain seq x y z
N LEU A 1 -0.18 21.60 3.50
CA LEU A 1 -0.59 20.17 3.42
C LEU A 1 0.38 19.36 4.29
N THR A 2 -0.06 18.37 5.09
CA THR A 2 0.84 17.55 5.93
C THR A 2 0.90 16.11 5.43
N GLY A 3 1.97 15.37 5.75
CA GLY A 3 2.12 13.95 5.36
C GLY A 3 0.93 13.08 5.81
N VAL A 4 0.41 13.33 7.01
CA VAL A 4 -0.81 12.67 7.53
C VAL A 4 -2.02 12.91 6.64
N LYS A 5 -2.25 14.16 6.22
CA LYS A 5 -3.37 14.51 5.31
C LYS A 5 -3.22 13.85 3.93
N VAL A 6 -1.98 13.76 3.45
CA VAL A 6 -1.65 13.08 2.18
C VAL A 6 -1.96 11.57 2.28
N MET A 7 -1.45 10.89 3.31
CA MET A 7 -1.72 9.47 3.54
C MET A 7 -3.21 9.18 3.73
N TRP A 8 -3.89 10.02 4.50
CA TRP A 8 -5.34 9.93 4.68
C TRP A 8 -6.07 9.94 3.34
N SER A 9 -5.72 10.88 2.45
CA SER A 9 -6.34 10.98 1.12
C SER A 9 -6.11 9.74 0.26
N PHE A 10 -4.93 9.11 0.33
CA PHE A 10 -4.66 7.87 -0.39
C PHE A 10 -5.52 6.71 0.10
N PHE A 11 -5.67 6.56 1.42
CA PHE A 11 -6.49 5.50 2.00
C PHE A 11 -7.97 5.70 1.74
N GLU A 12 -8.48 6.91 1.96
CA GLU A 12 -9.89 7.25 1.72
C GLU A 12 -10.28 7.04 0.26
N ARG A 13 -9.41 7.45 -0.68
CA ARG A 13 -9.64 7.30 -2.11
C ARG A 13 -9.23 5.94 -2.66
N ARG A 14 -8.64 5.05 -1.85
CA ARG A 14 -8.16 3.73 -2.30
C ARG A 14 -7.17 3.81 -3.48
N VAL A 15 -6.35 4.86 -3.53
CA VAL A 15 -5.35 5.07 -4.59
C VAL A 15 -3.98 4.68 -4.05
N GLN A 16 -3.27 3.82 -4.78
CA GLN A 16 -1.89 3.49 -4.44
C GLN A 16 -0.96 4.66 -4.77
N PRO A 17 -0.09 5.06 -3.82
CA PRO A 17 0.88 6.12 -4.09
C PRO A 17 1.82 5.77 -5.24
N LEU A 18 2.24 4.51 -5.34
CA LEU A 18 3.29 4.04 -6.24
C LEU A 18 2.79 3.43 -7.56
N MET A 19 1.48 3.29 -7.75
CA MET A 19 0.95 2.85 -9.05
C MET A 19 1.00 3.98 -10.06
N GLU A 20 1.23 3.62 -11.32
CA GLU A 20 1.00 4.52 -12.45
C GLU A 20 -0.46 5.00 -12.42
N ARG A 21 -0.65 6.31 -12.52
CA ARG A 21 -1.97 6.93 -12.43
C ARG A 21 -2.36 7.48 -13.78
N ALA A 22 -3.56 7.13 -14.24
CA ALA A 22 -4.16 7.72 -15.43
C ALA A 22 -4.36 9.25 -15.29
N HIS A 23 -4.58 9.72 -14.07
CA HIS A 23 -4.76 11.14 -13.77
C HIS A 23 -3.98 11.56 -12.52
N PRO A 24 -3.53 12.83 -12.46
CA PRO A 24 -3.05 13.42 -11.21
C PRO A 24 -4.12 13.36 -10.11
N LEU A 25 -3.70 13.21 -8.85
CA LEU A 25 -4.62 13.02 -7.71
C LEU A 25 -5.65 14.15 -7.52
N PHE A 26 -5.32 15.37 -7.95
CA PHE A 26 -6.24 16.51 -7.86
C PHE A 26 -7.41 16.41 -8.86
N ARG A 27 -7.31 15.55 -9.88
CA ARG A 27 -8.38 15.24 -10.85
C ARG A 27 -9.14 13.95 -10.49
N TYR A 28 -9.11 13.55 -9.23
CA TYR A 28 -9.80 12.35 -8.77
C TYR A 28 -11.30 12.43 -9.09
N ALA A 29 -11.78 11.46 -9.88
CA ALA A 29 -13.14 11.44 -10.42
C ALA A 29 -14.17 10.75 -9.51
N GLY A 30 -13.78 10.36 -8.29
CA GLY A 30 -14.68 9.68 -7.35
C GLY A 30 -14.61 8.16 -7.46
N ALA A 31 -15.71 7.47 -7.17
CA ALA A 31 -15.76 6.01 -7.14
C ALA A 31 -15.47 5.34 -8.50
N GLY A 32 -15.82 5.99 -9.60
CA GLY A 32 -15.53 5.51 -10.95
C GLY A 32 -14.12 5.81 -11.46
N ASP A 33 -13.24 6.35 -10.63
CA ASP A 33 -11.88 6.68 -11.06
C ASP A 33 -11.08 5.40 -11.33
N PRO A 34 -10.48 5.23 -12.52
CA PRO A 34 -9.72 4.03 -12.88
C PRO A 34 -8.45 3.83 -12.03
N THR A 35 -8.02 4.85 -11.30
CA THR A 35 -6.89 4.76 -10.37
C THR A 35 -7.28 4.22 -8.99
N ARG A 36 -8.59 3.99 -8.72
CA ARG A 36 -9.04 3.29 -7.51
C ARG A 36 -8.70 1.82 -7.59
N MET A 37 -8.10 1.30 -6.52
CA MET A 37 -7.92 -0.14 -6.34
C MET A 37 -9.21 -0.88 -5.95
N SER A 38 -10.21 -0.17 -5.42
CA SER A 38 -11.45 -0.78 -4.93
C SER A 38 -12.56 0.27 -4.86
N LEU A 39 -13.76 -0.18 -5.22
CA LEU A 39 -15.00 0.60 -5.13
C LEU A 39 -15.48 0.75 -3.69
N ASP A 40 -15.01 -0.11 -2.77
CA ASP A 40 -15.43 -0.09 -1.38
C ASP A 40 -15.01 1.21 -0.71
N VAL A 41 -15.95 1.76 0.07
CA VAL A 41 -15.71 2.94 0.89
C VAL A 41 -15.20 2.47 2.24
N LEU A 42 -14.02 2.95 2.64
CA LEU A 42 -13.51 2.70 3.97
C LEU A 42 -14.27 3.53 5.00
N MET A 43 -14.65 2.87 6.09
CA MET A 43 -15.14 3.55 7.28
C MET A 43 -14.04 4.46 7.84
N LEU A 44 -14.43 5.60 8.39
CA LEU A 44 -13.53 6.58 9.02
C LEU A 44 -12.56 5.94 10.02
N ARG A 45 -13.05 5.01 10.84
CA ARG A 45 -12.24 4.26 11.82
C ARG A 45 -11.11 3.46 11.18
N GLU A 46 -11.36 2.92 9.99
CA GLU A 46 -10.39 2.09 9.29
C GLU A 46 -9.32 2.95 8.61
N VAL A 47 -9.71 4.06 7.98
CA VAL A 47 -8.77 5.05 7.45
C VAL A 47 -7.83 5.52 8.56
N ARG A 48 -8.39 5.87 9.72
CA ARG A 48 -7.60 6.26 10.90
C ARG A 48 -6.64 5.16 11.35
N SER A 49 -7.11 3.91 11.43
CA SER A 49 -6.28 2.76 11.83
C SER A 49 -5.09 2.53 10.89
N ARG A 50 -5.32 2.64 9.57
CA ARG A 50 -4.27 2.49 8.55
C ARG A 50 -3.25 3.61 8.60
N VAL A 51 -3.70 4.87 8.73
CA VAL A 51 -2.81 6.04 8.90
C VAL A 51 -1.95 5.88 10.15
N TRP A 52 -2.57 5.50 11.28
CA TRP A 52 -1.85 5.27 12.53
C TRP A 52 -0.80 4.16 12.41
N THR A 53 -1.13 3.06 11.72
CA THR A 53 -0.21 1.93 11.50
C THR A 53 1.04 2.36 10.75
N VAL A 54 0.90 3.18 9.70
CA VAL A 54 2.03 3.67 8.92
C VAL A 54 2.89 4.62 9.75
N ILE A 55 2.28 5.59 10.46
CA ILE A 55 3.03 6.54 11.31
C ILE A 55 3.82 5.78 12.39
N ARG A 56 3.16 4.87 13.11
CA ARG A 56 3.82 4.07 14.15
C ARG A 56 4.98 3.26 13.59
N ARG A 57 4.83 2.68 12.39
CA ARG A 57 5.93 1.94 11.73
C ARG A 57 7.12 2.84 11.42
N THR A 58 6.89 4.09 11.04
CA THR A 58 7.95 5.08 10.83
C THR A 58 8.67 5.39 12.14
N GLU A 59 7.96 5.56 13.24
CA GLU A 59 8.54 5.87 14.56
C GLU A 59 9.42 4.75 15.12
N ILE A 60 9.16 3.49 14.78
CA ILE A 60 9.84 2.32 15.37
C ILE A 60 10.88 1.68 14.43
N ASN A 61 11.17 2.27 13.28
CA ASN A 61 12.03 1.64 12.27
C ASN A 61 13.45 2.27 12.22
N PRO A 62 14.47 1.61 12.80
CA PRO A 62 15.86 2.11 12.77
C PRO A 62 16.51 2.03 11.38
N GLU A 63 15.91 1.33 10.41
CA GLU A 63 16.39 1.34 9.01
C GLU A 63 16.04 2.66 8.31
N LEU A 64 14.96 3.33 8.73
CA LEU A 64 14.63 4.66 8.20
C LEU A 64 15.69 5.70 8.58
N ASP A 65 16.17 5.65 9.83
CA ASP A 65 17.22 6.53 10.32
C ASP A 65 18.54 6.35 9.53
N GLN A 66 18.83 5.10 9.13
CA GLN A 66 20.00 4.78 8.29
C GLN A 66 19.86 5.31 6.86
N LEU A 67 18.65 5.23 6.29
CA LEU A 67 18.36 5.74 4.94
C LEU A 67 18.45 7.27 4.89
N GLU A 68 17.97 7.96 5.93
CA GLU A 68 18.11 9.42 6.06
C GLU A 68 19.58 9.85 6.22
N GLY A 69 20.38 9.05 6.92
CA GLY A 69 21.83 9.25 7.07
C GLY A 69 22.65 8.98 5.80
N GLY A 70 22.04 8.57 4.69
CA GLY A 70 22.74 8.29 3.42
C GLY A 70 23.61 7.03 3.44
N MET A 71 23.44 6.15 4.44
CA MET A 71 24.13 4.87 4.48
C MET A 71 23.55 3.96 3.40
N ALA A 72 24.42 3.42 2.54
CA ALA A 72 24.01 2.40 1.59
C ALA A 72 23.43 1.22 2.37
N ILE A 73 22.13 0.92 2.15
CA ILE A 73 21.56 -0.35 2.60
C ILE A 73 22.33 -1.43 1.85
N VAL A 74 23.34 -2.02 2.51
CA VAL A 74 24.09 -3.13 1.94
C VAL A 74 23.08 -4.27 1.82
N PRO A 75 22.70 -4.70 0.60
CA PRO A 75 21.78 -5.82 0.47
C PRO A 75 22.47 -7.03 1.07
N VAL A 76 21.94 -7.53 2.19
CA VAL A 76 22.39 -8.80 2.77
C VAL A 76 22.22 -9.88 1.70
N PRO A 77 23.29 -10.60 1.30
CA PRO A 77 23.18 -11.69 0.35
C PRO A 77 22.21 -12.71 0.93
N ARG A 78 21.02 -12.83 0.33
CA ARG A 78 20.10 -13.91 0.69
C ARG A 78 20.76 -15.20 0.25
N HIS A 79 21.24 -15.98 1.22
CA HIS A 79 21.79 -17.31 0.97
C HIS A 79 20.84 -18.08 0.06
N THR A 80 21.38 -18.51 -1.08
CA THR A 80 20.71 -19.27 -2.12
C THR A 80 20.47 -20.69 -1.60
N GLY A 81 19.43 -20.86 -0.79
CA GLY A 81 18.86 -22.13 -0.39
C GLY A 81 17.47 -22.24 -1.00
N TYR A 82 17.37 -22.87 -2.16
CA TYR A 82 16.10 -23.15 -2.82
C TYR A 82 15.42 -24.30 -2.07
N ASP A 83 14.48 -23.99 -1.19
CA ASP A 83 13.52 -24.94 -0.60
C ASP A 83 12.11 -24.54 -1.06
N PRO A 84 11.44 -25.31 -1.93
CA PRO A 84 10.14 -24.95 -2.48
C PRO A 84 9.05 -25.32 -1.48
N VAL A 85 8.99 -24.61 -0.36
CA VAL A 85 7.73 -24.43 0.35
C VAL A 85 7.10 -23.17 -0.22
N THR A 86 6.16 -23.38 -1.12
CA THR A 86 5.37 -22.38 -1.84
C THR A 86 4.62 -21.48 -0.85
N VAL A 87 5.29 -20.50 -0.27
CA VAL A 87 4.62 -19.37 0.39
C VAL A 87 4.18 -18.45 -0.73
N SER A 88 3.02 -18.81 -1.29
CA SER A 88 2.25 -17.99 -2.20
C SER A 88 2.13 -16.58 -1.62
N LEU A 89 2.89 -15.65 -2.18
CA LEU A 89 2.71 -14.20 -2.00
C LEU A 89 1.47 -13.70 -2.79
N VAL A 90 0.46 -14.56 -2.93
CA VAL A 90 -0.77 -14.37 -3.72
C VAL A 90 -2.02 -14.69 -2.88
N THR A 91 -1.93 -14.71 -1.55
CA THR A 91 -3.11 -15.00 -0.69
C THR A 91 -3.75 -13.77 -0.04
N PHE A 92 -3.40 -12.55 -0.44
CA PHE A 92 -4.21 -11.35 -0.11
C PHE A 92 -4.58 -10.46 -1.31
N LEU A 93 -4.28 -10.89 -2.53
CA LEU A 93 -4.73 -10.22 -3.76
C LEU A 93 -5.51 -11.14 -4.71
N CYS A 94 -5.94 -12.32 -4.26
CA CYS A 94 -6.94 -13.12 -4.97
C CYS A 94 -8.34 -12.74 -4.53
N PHE A 95 -8.88 -11.67 -5.11
CA PHE A 95 -10.32 -11.59 -5.34
C PHE A 95 -10.62 -12.52 -6.51
N ALA A 96 -10.96 -13.77 -6.24
CA ALA A 96 -11.55 -14.65 -7.25
C ALA A 96 -13.08 -14.58 -7.10
N PRO A 97 -13.81 -14.09 -8.10
CA PRO A 97 -15.23 -14.39 -8.23
C PRO A 97 -15.34 -15.71 -8.99
N SER A 98 -15.90 -16.73 -8.34
CA SER A 98 -16.40 -17.90 -9.05
C SER A 98 -17.79 -18.22 -8.53
N HIS A 99 -18.81 -17.75 -9.27
CA HIS A 99 -20.12 -18.36 -9.51
C HIS A 99 -20.93 -17.34 -10.36
N LEU A 100 -21.70 -17.67 -11.40
CA LEU A 100 -21.80 -18.76 -12.38
C LEU A 100 -22.89 -18.26 -13.38
N CYS A 101 -22.80 -18.66 -14.65
CA CYS A 101 -23.89 -18.80 -15.64
C CYS A 101 -24.76 -17.59 -16.08
N PHE A 102 -24.66 -17.28 -17.39
CA PHE A 102 -25.76 -17.45 -18.34
C PHE A 102 -25.25 -18.20 -19.58
#